data_AF-A0A447TMX0-F1
#
_entry.id   AF-A0A447TMX0-F1
#
_cell.length_a   1.000
_cell.length_b   1.000
_cell.length_c   1.000
_cell.angle_alpha   90.00
_cell.angle_beta   90.00
_cell.angle_gamma   90.00
#
_symmetry.space_group_name_H-M   'P 1'
#
loop_
_entity.id
_entity.type
_entity.pdbx_description
1 polymer ?
#
loop_
_entity_poly.entity_id
_entity_poly.type
_entity_poly.pdbx_seq_one_letter_code
_entity_poly.pdbx_strand_id
1 'polypeptide(L)'
;MNITTKRRRLSTWRFRAVDQDAVKAKFGLPGVSGPISLVIWTTTPWTLPANRAISLAPDFDYALVQIDGQAVILAKDLVESVMQRIGAAEYTILGTVKGAELELLRFTHPFMGFDVPAILGDHVTLDAGTGAVHTAPGHGPDDYVIGQKYGLETANPVGPDGAYLPGTYPTLDGVNVFKANDIVIELLKEKGALLHVEKMQHSYPCCWRHKTPIIFRATPQWFVSMDKEGLRQQSLKEIKGVQWIPDWGQARIESMVANRPDWCISRQRTWGVPMSLFVHKETQELLPIERTLAAMEEVAKRVEVDGIQAWWDLDPKEILGEDADQYEKVPDTLDVWFDSGSTSLLRG
;
A
#
# COMPACT_ATOMS: atom_id res chain seq x y z
N MET A 1 -6.56 2.58 -18.00
CA MET A 1 -7.50 2.68 -16.87
C MET A 1 -8.55 3.71 -17.27
N ASN A 2 -9.85 3.41 -17.19
CA ASN A 2 -10.87 4.43 -17.47
C ASN A 2 -11.31 5.07 -16.15
N ILE A 3 -11.50 6.37 -16.17
CA ILE A 3 -12.01 7.14 -15.04
C ILE A 3 -13.51 7.33 -15.26
N THR A 4 -14.32 6.97 -14.27
CA THR A 4 -15.77 7.18 -14.30
C THR A 4 -16.19 7.92 -13.04
N THR A 5 -17.12 8.87 -13.17
CA THR A 5 -17.72 9.54 -12.02
C THR A 5 -18.51 8.54 -11.18
N LYS A 6 -18.17 8.41 -9.89
CA LYS A 6 -18.86 7.55 -8.93
C LYS A 6 -19.27 8.37 -7.72
N ARG A 7 -20.44 8.02 -7.15
CA ARG A 7 -20.90 8.51 -5.83
C ARG A 7 -20.25 7.64 -4.77
N ARG A 8 -19.40 8.22 -3.93
CA ARG A 8 -18.80 7.54 -2.76
C ARG A 8 -19.15 8.30 -1.49
N ARG A 9 -19.06 7.61 -0.36
CA ARG A 9 -19.18 8.25 0.95
C ARG A 9 -17.83 8.85 1.31
N LEU A 10 -17.87 10.14 1.61
CA LEU A 10 -16.79 10.87 2.23
C LEU A 10 -17.02 10.77 3.74
N SER A 11 -16.00 10.35 4.47
CA SER A 11 -16.07 10.20 5.92
C SER A 11 -14.93 10.93 6.59
N THR A 12 -15.28 11.73 7.59
CA THR A 12 -14.34 12.40 8.48
C THR A 12 -14.45 11.76 9.85
N TRP A 13 -13.33 11.29 10.38
CA TRP A 13 -13.27 10.65 11.70
C TRP A 13 -11.98 11.06 12.39
N ARG A 14 -11.72 10.49 13.57
CA ARG A 14 -10.57 10.85 14.38
C ARG A 14 -9.88 9.65 15.03
N PHE A 15 -8.58 9.79 15.25
CA PHE A 15 -7.78 8.90 16.08
C PHE A 15 -7.45 9.62 17.38
N ARG A 16 -7.74 9.02 18.53
CA ARG A 16 -7.47 9.64 19.84
C ARG A 16 -5.98 9.60 20.16
N ALA A 17 -5.42 10.67 20.70
CA ALA A 17 -4.04 10.66 21.17
C ALA A 17 -3.89 9.66 22.32
N VAL A 18 -2.85 8.82 22.26
CA VAL A 18 -2.51 7.88 23.34
C VAL A 18 -1.98 8.64 24.55
N ASP A 19 -1.02 9.54 24.30
CA ASP A 19 -0.45 10.43 25.29
C ASP A 19 -0.89 11.87 25.00
N GLN A 20 -1.90 12.33 25.73
CA GLN A 20 -2.44 13.68 25.59
C GLN A 20 -1.48 14.75 26.12
N ASP A 21 -0.63 14.43 27.08
CA ASP A 21 0.28 15.38 27.69
C ASP A 21 1.51 15.61 26.79
N ALA A 22 2.00 14.57 26.11
CA ALA A 22 2.98 14.72 25.03
C ALA A 22 2.47 15.64 23.92
N VAL A 23 1.21 15.48 23.51
CA VAL A 23 0.59 16.38 22.52
C VAL A 23 0.52 17.82 23.06
N LYS A 24 -0.02 18.03 24.26
CA LYS A 24 -0.10 19.37 24.89
C LYS A 24 1.26 20.05 24.98
N ALA A 25 2.31 19.29 25.33
CA ALA A 25 3.67 19.78 25.43
C ALA A 25 4.19 20.29 24.08
N LYS A 26 3.89 19.59 22.97
CA LYS A 26 4.26 20.05 21.62
C LYS A 26 3.62 21.38 21.25
N PHE A 27 2.35 21.58 21.63
CA PHE A 27 1.66 22.84 21.38
C PHE A 27 2.00 23.94 22.41
N GLY A 28 2.72 23.62 23.50
CA GLY A 28 3.03 24.57 24.56
C GLY A 28 1.82 25.01 25.39
N LEU A 29 0.78 24.17 25.49
CA LEU A 29 -0.53 24.56 26.06
C LEU A 29 -0.90 23.73 27.29
N PRO A 30 -1.13 24.34 28.46
CA PRO A 30 -1.61 23.62 29.64
C PRO A 30 -3.14 23.42 29.67
N GLY A 31 -3.91 24.22 28.90
CA GLY A 31 -5.38 24.26 28.98
C GLY A 31 -6.05 23.67 27.74
N VAL A 32 -6.20 22.34 27.71
CA VAL A 32 -7.02 21.64 26.69
C VAL A 32 -8.11 20.87 27.42
N SER A 33 -9.38 21.10 27.04
CA SER A 33 -10.51 20.41 27.65
C SER A 33 -10.87 19.16 26.87
N GLY A 34 -10.99 18.04 27.57
CA GLY A 34 -11.41 16.76 27.02
C GLY A 34 -10.38 16.07 26.13
N PRO A 35 -10.79 15.04 25.38
CA PRO A 35 -9.87 14.19 24.62
C PRO A 35 -9.29 14.94 23.41
N ILE A 36 -7.98 14.76 23.20
CA ILE A 36 -7.30 15.23 21.99
C ILE A 36 -7.32 14.15 20.92
N SER A 37 -7.66 14.49 19.69
CA SER A 37 -7.66 13.55 18.56
C SER A 37 -7.11 14.17 17.28
N LEU A 38 -6.55 13.36 16.40
CA LEU A 38 -6.12 13.79 15.07
C LEU A 38 -7.18 13.42 14.04
N VAL A 39 -7.61 14.40 13.25
CA VAL A 39 -8.74 14.27 12.31
C VAL A 39 -8.26 13.78 10.95
N ILE A 40 -8.87 12.70 10.48
CA ILE A 40 -8.59 12.13 9.18
C ILE A 40 -9.83 12.22 8.30
N TRP A 41 -9.55 12.27 7.01
CA TRP A 41 -10.51 12.21 5.94
C TRP A 41 -10.18 11.05 4.99
N THR A 42 -11.21 10.38 4.47
CA THR A 42 -11.06 9.43 3.35
C THR A 42 -12.32 9.38 2.47
N THR A 43 -12.15 8.82 1.26
CA THR A 43 -13.23 8.36 0.39
C THR A 43 -13.34 6.84 0.31
N THR A 44 -12.46 6.10 1.00
CA THR A 44 -12.41 4.64 1.04
C THR A 44 -12.41 4.09 2.48
N PRO A 45 -13.54 4.16 3.21
CA PRO A 45 -13.62 3.63 4.58
C PRO A 45 -13.12 2.18 4.74
N TRP A 46 -13.33 1.35 3.71
CA TRP A 46 -12.84 -0.04 3.69
C TRP A 46 -11.31 -0.19 3.84
N THR A 47 -10.49 0.84 3.62
CA THR A 47 -9.04 0.70 3.83
C THR A 47 -8.65 0.85 5.30
N LEU A 48 -9.57 1.28 6.17
CA LEU A 48 -9.27 1.61 7.56
C LEU A 48 -8.76 0.42 8.40
N PRO A 49 -9.28 -0.82 8.29
CA PRO A 49 -8.72 -1.96 9.03
C PRO A 49 -7.24 -2.24 8.70
N ALA A 50 -6.78 -1.84 7.51
CA ALA A 50 -5.39 -1.97 7.08
C ALA A 50 -4.50 -0.78 7.48
N ASN A 51 -5.04 0.21 8.21
CA ASN A 51 -4.30 1.37 8.63
C ASN A 51 -3.14 1.00 9.57
N ARG A 52 -1.98 1.62 9.36
CA ARG A 52 -0.78 1.44 10.19
C ARG A 52 -0.08 2.74 10.60
N ALA A 53 -0.46 3.88 10.03
CA ALA A 53 0.06 5.19 10.42
C ALA A 53 -0.88 6.33 10.01
N ILE A 54 -0.52 7.54 10.40
CA ILE A 54 -1.14 8.77 9.93
C ILE A 54 -0.06 9.64 9.29
N SER A 55 -0.15 9.89 7.98
CA SER A 55 0.78 10.76 7.28
C SER A 55 0.41 12.23 7.43
N LEU A 56 1.42 13.05 7.77
CA LEU A 56 1.38 14.50 7.89
C LEU A 56 2.46 15.11 6.98
N ALA A 57 2.23 16.30 6.44
CA ALA A 57 3.30 17.01 5.76
C ALA A 57 4.22 17.68 6.78
N PRO A 58 5.55 17.57 6.66
CA PRO A 58 6.48 18.12 7.67
C PRO A 58 6.37 19.65 7.82
N ASP A 59 6.19 20.36 6.69
CA ASP A 59 6.28 21.81 6.64
C ASP A 59 4.95 22.54 6.85
N PHE A 60 3.83 21.81 6.84
CA PHE A 60 2.51 22.40 7.07
C PHE A 60 2.31 22.74 8.55
N ASP A 61 1.54 23.80 8.79
CA ASP A 61 1.11 24.16 10.14
C ASP A 61 -0.15 23.37 10.50
N TYR A 62 -0.11 22.66 11.62
CA TYR A 62 -1.24 21.94 12.21
C TYR A 62 -1.76 22.69 13.42
N ALA A 63 -3.08 22.89 13.46
CA ALA A 63 -3.77 23.58 14.53
C ALA A 63 -4.38 22.58 15.52
N LEU A 64 -4.23 22.85 16.82
CA LEU A 64 -5.03 22.23 17.86
C LEU A 64 -6.28 23.09 18.09
N VAL A 65 -7.45 22.56 17.78
CA VAL A 65 -8.72 23.29 17.79
C VAL A 65 -9.65 22.70 18.84
N GLN A 66 -10.12 23.52 19.77
CA GLN A 66 -11.15 23.15 20.74
C GLN A 66 -12.53 23.27 20.10
N ILE A 67 -13.31 22.19 20.18
CA ILE A 67 -14.71 22.09 19.73
C ILE A 67 -15.51 21.31 20.78
N ASP A 68 -16.73 21.69 21.11
CA ASP A 68 -17.70 20.87 21.88
C ASP A 68 -17.12 19.99 23.02
N GLY A 69 -16.26 20.56 23.88
CA GLY A 69 -15.65 19.84 25.02
C GLY A 69 -14.55 18.82 24.67
N GLN A 70 -14.00 18.86 23.47
CA GLN A 70 -12.87 18.04 22.99
C GLN A 70 -11.92 18.86 22.09
N ALA A 71 -10.73 18.34 21.80
CA ALA A 71 -9.80 19.03 20.91
C ALA A 71 -9.38 18.16 19.73
N VAL A 72 -9.20 18.80 18.58
CA VAL A 72 -8.89 18.15 17.33
C VAL A 72 -7.67 18.76 16.64
N ILE A 73 -6.82 17.92 16.07
CA ILE A 73 -5.64 18.31 15.30
C ILE A 73 -5.93 18.12 13.81
N LEU A 74 -5.70 19.17 13.03
CA LEU A 74 -5.82 19.19 11.57
C LEU A 74 -4.95 20.31 11.00
N ALA A 75 -4.70 20.30 9.68
CA ALA A 75 -3.97 21.38 9.05
C ALA A 75 -4.70 22.72 9.25
N LYS A 76 -3.94 23.75 9.64
CA LYS A 76 -4.43 25.09 9.99
C LYS A 76 -5.28 25.69 8.87
N ASP A 77 -4.81 25.58 7.63
CA ASP A 77 -5.48 26.17 6.46
C ASP A 77 -6.79 25.46 6.11
N LEU A 78 -7.02 24.25 6.64
CA LEU A 78 -8.24 23.48 6.44
C LEU A 78 -9.25 23.61 7.58
N VAL A 79 -8.91 24.33 8.67
CA VAL A 79 -9.76 24.44 9.87
C VAL A 79 -11.16 24.92 9.51
N GLU A 80 -11.31 26.06 8.85
CA GLU A 80 -12.62 26.62 8.52
C GLU A 80 -13.48 25.64 7.72
N SER A 81 -12.90 25.05 6.66
CA SER A 81 -13.60 24.09 5.79
C SER A 81 -14.03 22.82 6.53
N VAL A 82 -13.20 22.31 7.44
CA VAL A 82 -13.50 21.11 8.22
C VAL A 82 -14.55 21.41 9.29
N MET A 83 -14.46 22.55 9.98
CA MET A 83 -15.43 22.95 10.99
C MET A 83 -16.83 23.14 10.38
N GLN A 84 -16.90 23.78 9.21
CA GLN A 84 -18.15 23.88 8.45
C GLN A 84 -18.69 22.51 8.05
N ARG A 85 -17.82 21.61 7.56
CA ARG A 85 -18.22 20.25 7.15
C ARG A 85 -18.79 19.44 8.31
N ILE A 86 -18.14 19.47 9.48
CA ILE A 86 -18.60 18.71 10.66
C ILE A 86 -19.75 19.40 11.40
N GLY A 87 -20.10 20.64 11.03
CA GLY A 87 -21.18 21.41 11.66
C GLY A 87 -20.81 22.03 13.01
N ALA A 88 -19.51 22.22 13.29
CA ALA A 88 -19.05 22.89 14.50
C ALA A 88 -19.19 24.40 14.35
N ALA A 89 -20.20 24.98 14.99
CA ALA A 89 -20.52 26.41 14.88
C ALA A 89 -19.53 27.31 15.65
N GLU A 90 -19.02 26.82 16.78
CA GLU A 90 -18.05 27.52 17.62
C GLU A 90 -16.79 26.67 17.77
N TYR A 91 -15.64 27.28 17.51
CA TYR A 91 -14.36 26.63 17.68
C TYR A 91 -13.29 27.65 18.08
N THR A 92 -12.27 27.19 18.81
CA THR A 92 -11.14 28.04 19.21
C THR A 92 -9.83 27.36 18.85
N ILE A 93 -8.99 28.02 18.05
CA ILE A 93 -7.63 27.55 17.80
C ILE A 93 -6.81 27.84 19.05
N LEU A 94 -6.35 26.78 19.72
CA LEU A 94 -5.56 26.90 20.95
C LEU A 94 -4.08 27.16 20.64
N GLY A 95 -3.57 26.58 19.54
CA GLY A 95 -2.17 26.73 19.13
C GLY A 95 -1.88 26.04 17.81
N THR A 96 -0.69 26.29 17.27
CA THR A 96 -0.23 25.72 15.98
C THR A 96 1.21 25.23 16.07
N VAL A 97 1.51 24.10 15.44
CA VAL A 97 2.85 23.52 15.34
C VAL A 97 3.13 23.05 13.92
N LYS A 98 4.40 22.84 13.57
CA LYS A 98 4.76 22.18 12.32
C LYS A 98 4.43 20.69 12.36
N GLY A 99 4.08 20.10 11.21
CA GLY A 99 3.80 18.66 11.12
C GLY A 99 4.96 17.80 11.61
N ALA A 100 6.21 18.25 11.37
CA ALA A 100 7.42 17.63 11.90
C ALA A 100 7.43 17.48 13.45
N GLU A 101 6.77 18.39 14.18
CA GLU A 101 6.70 18.31 15.65
C GLU A 101 5.78 17.20 16.16
N LEU A 102 4.90 16.68 15.29
CA LEU A 102 3.95 15.62 15.62
C LEU A 102 4.48 14.24 15.24
N GLU A 103 5.67 14.15 14.65
CA GLU A 103 6.27 12.89 14.21
C GLU A 103 6.39 11.88 15.36
N LEU A 104 6.05 10.62 15.09
CA LEU A 104 6.02 9.48 16.00
C LEU A 104 5.05 9.57 17.19
N LEU A 105 4.29 10.65 17.34
CA LEU A 105 3.21 10.68 18.33
C LEU A 105 2.19 9.57 18.02
N ARG A 106 1.73 8.90 19.07
CA ARG A 106 0.90 7.69 18.97
C ARG A 106 -0.57 8.04 19.10
N PHE A 107 -1.38 7.46 18.23
CA PHE A 107 -2.83 7.63 18.22
C PHE A 107 -3.52 6.27 18.18
N THR A 108 -4.57 6.10 18.98
CA THR A 108 -5.33 4.85 19.07
C THR A 108 -6.23 4.69 17.85
N HIS A 109 -6.13 3.52 17.22
CA HIS A 109 -6.99 3.14 16.11
C HIS A 109 -8.45 3.02 16.58
N PRO A 110 -9.44 3.57 15.85
CA PRO A 110 -10.83 3.67 16.33
C PRO A 110 -11.51 2.38 16.81
N PHE A 111 -11.20 1.24 16.20
CA PHE A 111 -11.83 -0.05 16.53
C PHE A 111 -10.93 -1.29 16.49
N MET A 112 -9.66 -1.20 16.06
CA MET A 112 -8.79 -2.38 15.88
C MET A 112 -8.00 -2.76 17.13
N GLY A 113 -8.02 -1.91 18.18
CA GLY A 113 -7.38 -2.22 19.46
C GLY A 113 -5.86 -2.04 19.50
N PHE A 114 -5.25 -1.41 18.49
CA PHE A 114 -3.83 -1.04 18.47
C PHE A 114 -3.64 0.47 18.23
N ASP A 115 -2.44 0.96 18.51
CA ASP A 115 -2.07 2.36 18.24
C ASP A 115 -1.19 2.47 16.99
N VAL A 116 -1.29 3.60 16.31
CA VAL A 116 -0.55 3.94 15.08
C VAL A 116 0.25 5.23 15.28
N PRO A 117 1.47 5.35 14.72
CA PRO A 117 2.24 6.58 14.79
C PRO A 117 1.77 7.59 13.75
N ALA A 118 1.95 8.88 14.03
CA ALA A 118 2.04 9.90 13.00
C ALA A 118 3.42 9.85 12.31
N ILE A 119 3.44 9.95 10.99
CA ILE A 119 4.64 9.88 10.14
C ILE A 119 4.65 11.07 9.18
N LEU A 120 5.82 11.37 8.60
CA LEU A 120 5.98 12.49 7.67
C LEU A 120 5.96 12.00 6.23
N GLY A 121 5.07 12.56 5.41
CA GLY A 121 4.89 12.17 4.01
C GLY A 121 4.63 13.37 3.11
N ASP A 122 5.36 13.45 2.00
CA ASP A 122 5.30 14.56 1.04
C ASP A 122 4.07 14.51 0.12
N HIS A 123 3.33 13.40 0.12
CA HIS A 123 2.11 13.20 -0.67
C HIS A 123 0.88 13.88 -0.05
N VAL A 124 1.00 14.42 1.17
CA VAL A 124 -0.09 15.11 1.87
C VAL A 124 -0.27 16.50 1.27
N THR A 125 -1.50 16.84 0.90
CA THR A 125 -1.85 18.14 0.28
C THR A 125 -2.90 18.90 1.10
N LEU A 126 -3.04 20.19 0.82
CA LEU A 126 -4.07 21.06 1.41
C LEU A 126 -5.28 21.27 0.48
N ASP A 127 -5.33 20.59 -0.67
CA ASP A 127 -6.41 20.75 -1.65
C ASP A 127 -7.75 20.19 -1.15
N ALA A 128 -7.70 19.14 -0.33
CA ALA A 128 -8.88 18.47 0.20
C ALA A 128 -8.59 17.71 1.51
N GLY A 129 -9.66 17.42 2.25
CA GLY A 129 -9.61 16.58 3.45
C GLY A 129 -9.37 17.39 4.73
N THR A 130 -8.36 16.99 5.49
CA THR A 130 -7.99 17.55 6.81
C THR A 130 -6.51 17.88 6.92
N GLY A 131 -5.73 17.64 5.85
CA GLY A 131 -4.28 17.74 5.86
C GLY A 131 -3.60 16.61 6.64
N ALA A 132 -4.34 15.56 7.00
CA ALA A 132 -3.80 14.34 7.57
C ALA A 132 -4.45 13.12 6.90
N VAL A 133 -3.61 12.16 6.52
CA VAL A 133 -4.02 11.02 5.69
C VAL A 133 -3.79 9.73 6.48
N HIS A 134 -4.83 8.90 6.65
CA HIS A 134 -4.60 7.56 7.19
C HIS A 134 -3.78 6.77 6.17
N THR A 135 -2.74 6.08 6.64
CA THR A 135 -1.81 5.33 5.79
C THR A 135 -2.06 3.85 5.94
N ALA A 136 -2.43 3.21 4.83
CA ALA A 136 -2.66 1.77 4.70
C ALA A 136 -1.74 1.22 3.60
N PRO A 137 -0.50 0.80 3.93
CA PRO A 137 0.51 0.41 2.95
C PRO A 137 0.07 -0.70 1.97
N GLY A 138 -0.87 -1.55 2.38
CA GLY A 138 -1.45 -2.58 1.51
C GLY A 138 -2.37 -2.07 0.41
N HIS A 139 -2.79 -0.80 0.41
CA HIS A 139 -3.87 -0.29 -0.45
C HIS A 139 -3.59 1.07 -1.11
N GLY A 140 -2.35 1.57 -1.07
CA GLY A 140 -1.94 2.82 -1.72
C GLY A 140 -0.48 2.77 -2.15
N PRO A 141 -0.11 3.22 -3.37
CA PRO A 141 1.29 3.27 -3.78
C PRO A 141 2.14 4.21 -2.90
N ASP A 142 1.64 5.41 -2.61
CA ASP A 142 2.34 6.37 -1.74
C ASP A 142 2.43 5.84 -0.31
N ASP A 143 1.34 5.24 0.18
CA ASP A 143 1.26 4.57 1.48
C ASP A 143 2.28 3.43 1.60
N TYR A 144 2.49 2.66 0.53
CA TYR A 144 3.47 1.58 0.47
C TYR A 144 4.89 2.11 0.59
N VAL A 145 5.23 3.12 -0.22
CA VAL A 145 6.57 3.73 -0.23
C VAL A 145 6.90 4.33 1.13
N ILE A 146 5.98 5.10 1.72
CA ILE A 146 6.21 5.70 3.03
C ILE A 146 6.19 4.65 4.16
N GLY A 147 5.34 3.62 4.03
CA GLY A 147 5.30 2.49 4.94
C GLY A 147 6.64 1.76 5.00
N GLN A 148 7.28 1.52 3.84
CA GLN A 148 8.61 0.93 3.79
C GLN A 148 9.67 1.81 4.46
N LYS A 149 9.64 3.13 4.24
CA LYS A 149 10.59 4.08 4.87
C LYS A 149 10.55 4.03 6.40
N TYR A 150 9.36 3.88 6.97
CA TYR A 150 9.16 3.81 8.43
C TYR A 150 9.12 2.38 9.00
N GLY A 151 9.31 1.35 8.15
CA GLY A 151 9.25 -0.05 8.58
C GLY A 151 7.87 -0.49 9.06
N LEU A 152 6.79 0.08 8.50
CA LEU A 152 5.42 -0.27 8.82
C LEU A 152 5.02 -1.62 8.22
N GLU A 153 4.19 -2.35 8.94
CA GLU A 153 3.56 -3.57 8.43
C GLU A 153 2.75 -3.27 7.16
N THR A 154 2.96 -4.05 6.10
CA THR A 154 2.10 -4.01 4.90
C THR A 154 0.87 -4.87 5.11
N ALA A 155 0.00 -4.41 6.00
CA ALA A 155 -1.24 -5.10 6.31
C ALA A 155 -2.14 -5.17 5.08
N ASN A 156 -2.51 -6.39 4.69
CA ASN A 156 -3.37 -6.63 3.55
C ASN A 156 -4.52 -7.59 3.93
N PRO A 157 -5.56 -7.07 4.61
CA PRO A 157 -6.67 -7.90 5.09
C PRO A 157 -7.65 -8.27 3.97
N VAL A 158 -7.38 -7.94 2.70
CA VAL A 158 -8.31 -8.17 1.57
C VAL A 158 -7.77 -9.26 0.66
N GLY A 159 -8.57 -10.30 0.43
CA GLY A 159 -8.24 -11.44 -0.41
C GLY A 159 -8.29 -11.16 -1.93
N PRO A 160 -7.93 -12.17 -2.75
CA PRO A 160 -7.91 -12.09 -4.21
C PRO A 160 -9.25 -11.68 -4.83
N ASP A 161 -10.36 -12.09 -4.21
CA ASP A 161 -11.75 -11.85 -4.61
C ASP A 161 -12.29 -10.47 -4.19
N GLY A 162 -11.51 -9.68 -3.45
CA GLY A 162 -11.92 -8.37 -2.95
C GLY A 162 -12.84 -8.45 -1.71
N ALA A 163 -12.86 -9.58 -1.02
CA ALA A 163 -13.46 -9.73 0.31
C ALA A 163 -12.40 -9.69 1.41
N TYR A 164 -12.78 -9.35 2.64
CA TYR A 164 -11.83 -9.46 3.76
C TYR A 164 -11.52 -10.92 4.09
N LEU A 165 -10.26 -11.15 4.45
CA LEU A 165 -9.77 -12.41 4.98
C LEU A 165 -10.35 -12.64 6.38
N PRO A 166 -10.60 -13.91 6.77
CA PRO A 166 -11.01 -14.26 8.12
C PRO A 166 -10.04 -13.74 9.19
N GLY A 167 -10.56 -13.32 10.33
CA GLY A 167 -9.77 -12.76 11.43
C GLY A 167 -9.40 -11.29 11.28
N THR A 168 -9.92 -10.59 10.26
CA THR A 168 -9.71 -9.13 10.13
C THR A 168 -10.50 -8.39 11.20
N TYR A 169 -11.81 -8.63 11.25
CA TYR A 169 -12.71 -8.08 12.26
C TYR A 169 -14.04 -8.84 12.15
N PRO A 170 -14.69 -9.26 13.26
CA PRO A 170 -15.83 -10.19 13.21
C PRO A 170 -16.99 -9.81 12.26
N THR A 171 -17.24 -8.51 12.06
CA THR A 171 -18.31 -8.00 11.18
C THR A 171 -17.86 -7.76 9.73
N LEU A 172 -16.56 -7.90 9.44
CA LEU A 172 -15.97 -7.66 8.13
C LEU A 172 -15.53 -8.94 7.42
N ASP A 173 -15.25 -10.01 8.15
CA ASP A 173 -14.77 -11.29 7.59
C ASP A 173 -15.68 -11.79 6.43
N GLY A 174 -15.08 -12.06 5.27
CA GLY A 174 -15.79 -12.48 4.06
C GLY A 174 -16.64 -11.41 3.37
N VAL A 175 -16.68 -10.18 3.88
CA VAL A 175 -17.45 -9.08 3.30
C VAL A 175 -16.65 -8.41 2.18
N ASN A 176 -17.29 -8.22 1.02
CA ASN A 176 -16.70 -7.45 -0.08
C ASN A 176 -16.44 -5.98 0.33
N VAL A 177 -15.27 -5.46 -0.01
CA VAL A 177 -14.81 -4.10 0.37
C VAL A 177 -15.78 -2.98 0.00
N PHE A 178 -16.56 -3.11 -1.07
CA PHE A 178 -17.52 -2.06 -1.44
C PHE A 178 -18.74 -2.04 -0.51
N LYS A 179 -19.19 -3.20 -0.04
CA LYS A 179 -20.27 -3.31 0.98
C LYS A 179 -19.77 -2.94 2.36
N ALA A 180 -18.50 -3.23 2.65
CA ALA A 180 -17.89 -2.94 3.94
C ALA A 180 -17.84 -1.45 4.30
N ASN A 181 -17.92 -0.54 3.33
CA ASN A 181 -17.90 0.90 3.63
C ASN A 181 -19.00 1.33 4.59
N ASP A 182 -20.22 0.80 4.42
CA ASP A 182 -21.33 1.12 5.32
C ASP A 182 -21.10 0.52 6.71
N ILE A 183 -20.57 -0.71 6.79
CA ILE A 183 -20.25 -1.39 8.05
C ILE A 183 -19.16 -0.62 8.82
N VAL A 184 -18.09 -0.21 8.16
CA VAL A 184 -17.01 0.57 8.80
C VAL A 184 -17.51 1.91 9.33
N ILE A 185 -18.41 2.58 8.60
CA ILE A 185 -19.01 3.84 9.05
C ILE A 185 -19.86 3.63 10.31
N GLU A 186 -20.69 2.58 10.35
CA GLU A 186 -21.46 2.28 11.55
C GLU A 186 -20.56 1.89 12.73
N LEU A 187 -19.48 1.13 12.51
CA LEU A 187 -18.48 0.85 13.55
C LEU A 187 -17.84 2.13 14.10
N LEU A 188 -17.47 3.07 13.23
CA LEU A 188 -16.91 4.36 13.63
C LEU A 188 -17.91 5.19 14.45
N LYS A 189 -19.20 5.11 14.11
CA LYS A 189 -20.28 5.77 14.82
C LYS A 189 -20.50 5.14 16.20
N GLU A 190 -20.57 3.82 16.28
CA GLU A 190 -20.69 3.06 17.54
C GLU A 190 -19.52 3.35 18.50
N LYS A 191 -18.31 3.54 17.97
CA LYS A 191 -17.11 3.88 18.75
C LYS A 191 -16.96 5.38 19.05
N GLY A 192 -17.89 6.22 18.57
CA GLY A 192 -17.84 7.68 18.79
C GLY A 192 -16.64 8.38 18.13
N ALA A 193 -16.08 7.77 17.08
CA ALA A 193 -14.93 8.28 16.32
C ALA A 193 -15.36 9.03 15.05
N LEU A 194 -16.55 8.74 14.51
CA LEU A 194 -17.11 9.42 13.35
C LEU A 194 -17.48 10.87 13.69
N LEU A 195 -16.99 11.83 12.91
CA LEU A 195 -17.33 13.25 13.03
C LEU A 195 -18.37 13.67 11.98
N HIS A 196 -18.20 13.21 10.74
CA HIS A 196 -19.11 13.56 9.66
C HIS A 196 -19.09 12.52 8.53
N VAL A 197 -20.23 12.34 7.86
CA VAL A 197 -20.37 11.54 6.65
C VAL A 197 -21.24 12.28 5.64
N GLU A 198 -20.75 12.36 4.41
CA GLU A 198 -21.50 12.92 3.28
C GLU A 198 -21.28 12.08 2.01
N LYS A 199 -22.02 12.39 0.95
CA LYS A 199 -21.86 11.73 -0.35
C LYS A 199 -21.15 12.67 -1.32
N MET A 200 -20.01 12.26 -1.84
CA MET A 200 -19.23 13.00 -2.81
C MET A 200 -19.29 12.33 -4.18
N GLN A 201 -19.40 13.14 -5.24
CA GLN A 201 -19.19 12.67 -6.62
C GLN A 201 -17.79 13.03 -7.06
N HIS A 202 -17.01 12.01 -7.43
CA HIS A 202 -15.68 12.23 -7.97
C HIS A 202 -15.29 11.12 -8.96
N SER A 203 -14.20 11.37 -9.66
CA SER A 203 -13.55 10.45 -10.57
C SER A 203 -12.92 9.27 -9.83
N TYR A 204 -13.25 8.03 -10.24
CA TYR A 204 -12.68 6.82 -9.64
C TYR A 204 -12.22 5.81 -10.71
N PRO A 205 -11.08 5.14 -10.51
CA PRO A 205 -10.59 4.16 -11.47
C PRO A 205 -11.54 2.96 -11.58
N CYS A 206 -11.84 2.59 -12.82
CA CYS A 206 -12.65 1.42 -13.14
C CYS A 206 -11.92 0.52 -14.13
N CYS A 207 -12.24 -0.78 -14.07
CA CYS A 207 -11.83 -1.75 -15.07
C CYS A 207 -12.28 -1.26 -16.46
N TRP A 208 -11.35 -1.15 -17.40
CA TRP A 208 -11.65 -0.62 -18.73
C TRP A 208 -12.64 -1.50 -19.51
N ARG A 209 -12.68 -2.81 -19.23
CA ARG A 209 -13.59 -3.78 -19.84
C ARG A 209 -14.92 -3.86 -19.11
N HIS A 210 -14.92 -4.24 -17.83
CA HIS A 210 -16.13 -4.49 -17.06
C HIS A 210 -16.79 -3.23 -16.47
N LYS A 211 -16.09 -2.08 -16.51
CA LYS A 211 -16.53 -0.80 -15.89
C LYS A 211 -16.82 -0.88 -14.38
N THR A 212 -16.37 -1.95 -13.74
CA THR A 212 -16.43 -2.14 -12.29
C THR A 212 -15.33 -1.33 -11.60
N PRO A 213 -15.58 -0.77 -10.40
CA PRO A 213 -14.53 -0.09 -9.64
C PRO A 213 -13.40 -1.06 -9.28
N ILE A 214 -12.17 -0.58 -9.32
CA ILE A 214 -10.98 -1.36 -8.94
C ILE A 214 -10.36 -0.81 -7.66
N ILE A 215 -9.66 -1.69 -6.94
CA ILE A 215 -8.95 -1.33 -5.71
C ILE A 215 -7.45 -1.53 -5.91
N PHE A 216 -6.65 -0.79 -5.15
CA PHE A 216 -5.24 -1.10 -5.01
C PHE A 216 -5.07 -2.14 -3.91
N ARG A 217 -4.26 -3.16 -4.20
CA ARG A 217 -3.91 -4.22 -3.26
C ARG A 217 -2.44 -4.56 -3.47
N ALA A 218 -1.66 -4.55 -2.39
CA ALA A 218 -0.31 -5.08 -2.39
C ALA A 218 -0.40 -6.60 -2.59
N THR A 219 0.31 -7.11 -3.58
CA THR A 219 0.40 -8.54 -3.84
C THR A 219 1.87 -8.95 -3.77
N PRO A 220 2.18 -10.18 -3.34
CA PRO A 220 3.50 -10.74 -3.58
C PRO A 220 3.87 -10.61 -5.06
N GLN A 221 5.10 -10.19 -5.33
CA GLN A 221 5.66 -10.05 -6.66
C GLN A 221 7.13 -10.46 -6.60
N TRP A 222 7.64 -10.96 -7.71
CA TRP A 222 9.03 -11.40 -7.85
C TRP A 222 9.89 -10.28 -8.41
N PHE A 223 10.99 -9.99 -7.72
CA PHE A 223 11.92 -8.94 -8.09
C PHE A 223 13.32 -9.48 -8.28
N VAL A 224 14.01 -8.99 -9.31
CA VAL A 224 15.46 -9.10 -9.43
C VAL A 224 16.07 -7.87 -8.76
N SER A 225 16.90 -8.11 -7.73
CA SER A 225 17.57 -7.01 -7.04
C SER A 225 18.66 -6.41 -7.93
N MET A 226 18.64 -5.08 -8.08
CA MET A 226 19.65 -4.37 -8.87
C MET A 226 20.94 -4.14 -8.08
N ASP A 227 20.88 -4.13 -6.75
CA ASP A 227 22.01 -3.73 -5.90
C ASP A 227 22.61 -4.87 -5.11
N LYS A 228 21.81 -5.86 -4.68
CA LYS A 228 22.23 -6.90 -3.73
C LYS A 228 23.49 -7.65 -4.17
N GLU A 229 23.57 -8.03 -5.44
CA GLU A 229 24.71 -8.75 -6.04
C GLU A 229 25.54 -7.85 -6.97
N GLY A 230 25.44 -6.51 -6.83
CA GLY A 230 26.24 -5.58 -7.62
C GLY A 230 25.85 -5.45 -9.11
N LEU A 231 24.67 -5.97 -9.50
CA LEU A 231 24.20 -5.99 -10.90
C LEU A 231 24.18 -4.59 -11.53
N ARG A 232 23.78 -3.55 -10.78
CA ARG A 232 23.79 -2.15 -11.23
C ARG A 232 25.20 -1.68 -11.56
N GLN A 233 26.15 -1.92 -10.65
CA GLN A 233 27.53 -1.48 -10.82
C GLN A 233 28.21 -2.19 -12.00
N GLN A 234 27.97 -3.50 -12.14
CA GLN A 234 28.44 -4.28 -13.28
C GLN A 234 27.83 -3.74 -14.58
N SER A 235 26.51 -3.54 -14.62
CA SER A 235 25.83 -3.00 -15.81
C SER A 235 26.37 -1.63 -16.22
N LEU A 236 26.59 -0.72 -15.27
CA LEU A 236 27.18 0.61 -15.54
C LEU A 236 28.62 0.53 -16.04
N LYS A 237 29.39 -0.48 -15.62
CA LYS A 237 30.74 -0.73 -16.13
C LYS A 237 30.68 -1.22 -17.59
N GLU A 238 29.81 -2.20 -17.88
CA GLU A 238 29.69 -2.79 -19.22
C GLU A 238 29.15 -1.77 -20.24
N ILE A 239 28.24 -0.87 -19.84
CA ILE A 239 27.71 0.19 -20.72
C ILE A 239 28.83 1.04 -21.36
N LYS A 240 29.92 1.29 -20.63
CA LYS A 240 31.08 2.07 -21.13
C LYS A 240 31.90 1.34 -22.18
N GLY A 241 31.81 0.00 -22.23
CA GLY A 241 32.48 -0.83 -23.22
C GLY A 241 31.71 -0.97 -24.54
N VAL A 242 30.46 -0.49 -24.59
CA VAL A 242 29.61 -0.56 -25.78
C VAL A 242 29.82 0.66 -26.67
N GLN A 243 29.88 0.45 -27.99
CA GLN A 243 29.87 1.54 -28.95
C GLN A 243 28.43 2.06 -29.14
N TRP A 244 28.20 3.34 -28.83
CA TRP A 244 26.90 4.00 -28.95
C TRP A 244 26.86 4.86 -30.21
N ILE A 245 25.80 4.74 -31.01
CA ILE A 245 25.54 5.62 -32.15
C ILE A 245 24.08 6.05 -32.08
N PRO A 246 23.78 7.33 -31.80
CA PRO A 246 24.67 8.44 -31.44
C PRO A 246 25.18 8.39 -29.97
N ASP A 247 26.28 9.09 -29.69
CA ASP A 247 27.00 9.07 -28.39
C ASP A 247 26.12 9.43 -27.18
N TRP A 248 25.15 10.32 -27.33
CA TRP A 248 24.25 10.71 -26.24
C TRP A 248 23.40 9.53 -25.71
N GLY A 249 23.28 8.44 -26.48
CA GLY A 249 22.60 7.22 -26.06
C GLY A 249 23.21 6.61 -24.80
N GLN A 250 24.53 6.73 -24.63
CA GLN A 250 25.23 6.24 -23.45
C GLN A 250 24.76 6.96 -22.17
N ALA A 251 24.80 8.29 -22.16
CA ALA A 251 24.40 9.07 -20.98
C ALA A 251 22.95 8.78 -20.56
N ARG A 252 22.06 8.57 -21.55
CA ARG A 252 20.66 8.21 -21.31
C ARG A 252 20.53 6.84 -20.63
N ILE A 253 21.25 5.82 -21.10
CA ILE A 253 21.16 4.48 -20.50
C ILE A 253 21.84 4.43 -19.13
N GLU A 254 22.97 5.12 -18.96
CA GLU A 254 23.67 5.22 -17.67
C GLU A 254 22.77 5.85 -16.61
N SER A 255 22.12 6.98 -16.94
CA SER A 255 21.17 7.62 -16.03
C SER A 255 19.98 6.73 -15.70
N MET A 256 19.48 5.95 -16.67
CA MET A 256 18.38 5.02 -16.45
C MET A 256 18.78 3.89 -15.50
N VAL A 257 19.94 3.26 -15.74
CA VAL A 257 20.44 2.15 -14.91
C VAL A 257 20.86 2.64 -13.52
N ALA A 258 21.45 3.82 -13.40
CA ALA A 258 21.87 4.37 -12.10
C ALA A 258 20.70 4.57 -11.12
N ASN A 259 19.53 4.97 -11.61
CA ASN A 259 18.36 5.28 -10.79
C ASN A 259 17.25 4.20 -10.83
N ARG A 260 17.50 3.06 -11.49
CA ARG A 260 16.48 2.03 -11.67
C ARG A 260 16.15 1.34 -10.33
N PRO A 261 14.88 1.21 -9.92
CA PRO A 261 14.54 0.35 -8.78
C PRO A 261 14.73 -1.13 -9.12
N ASP A 262 14.53 -2.00 -8.13
CA ASP A 262 14.49 -3.45 -8.34
C ASP A 262 13.48 -3.83 -9.44
N TRP A 263 13.86 -4.80 -10.28
CA TRP A 263 13.07 -5.13 -11.45
C TRP A 263 12.01 -6.17 -11.11
N CYS A 264 10.74 -5.74 -11.07
CA CYS A 264 9.59 -6.64 -10.98
C CYS A 264 9.45 -7.49 -12.25
N ILE A 265 9.79 -8.78 -12.15
CA ILE A 265 9.79 -9.75 -13.25
C ILE A 265 8.52 -10.59 -13.34
N SER A 266 7.65 -10.61 -12.32
CA SER A 266 6.41 -11.38 -12.33
C SER A 266 5.25 -10.64 -13.00
N ARG A 267 4.40 -11.40 -13.70
CA ARG A 267 3.16 -10.92 -14.33
C ARG A 267 2.04 -11.93 -14.09
N GLN A 268 0.90 -11.45 -13.58
CA GLN A 268 -0.31 -12.25 -13.40
C GLN A 268 -1.05 -12.40 -14.74
N ARG A 269 -0.48 -13.21 -15.65
CA ARG A 269 -1.02 -13.47 -16.99
C ARG A 269 -0.95 -14.96 -17.29
N THR A 270 -1.88 -15.42 -18.12
CA THR A 270 -1.93 -16.81 -18.59
C THR A 270 -1.04 -17.08 -19.80
N TRP A 271 -0.60 -16.03 -20.51
CA TRP A 271 0.25 -16.14 -21.70
C TRP A 271 1.61 -15.50 -21.44
N GLY A 272 2.66 -16.32 -21.39
CA GLY A 272 4.06 -15.95 -21.14
C GLY A 272 4.87 -17.15 -20.68
N VAL A 273 6.19 -16.99 -20.53
CA VAL A 273 7.04 -18.02 -19.93
C VAL A 273 6.64 -18.19 -18.46
N PRO A 274 6.27 -19.40 -18.00
CA PRO A 274 5.85 -19.60 -16.62
C PRO A 274 7.01 -19.42 -15.64
N MET A 275 6.73 -18.85 -14.46
CA MET A 275 7.67 -18.86 -13.34
C MET A 275 7.57 -20.21 -12.64
N SER A 276 8.47 -21.14 -12.97
CA SER A 276 8.51 -22.51 -12.45
C SER A 276 8.98 -22.57 -10.99
N LEU A 277 8.23 -21.94 -10.09
CA LEU A 277 8.50 -21.82 -8.67
C LEU A 277 7.35 -22.43 -7.86
N PHE A 278 7.68 -23.01 -6.72
CA PHE A 278 6.73 -23.50 -5.73
C PHE A 278 6.88 -22.71 -4.44
N VAL A 279 5.76 -22.29 -3.86
CA VAL A 279 5.71 -21.54 -2.60
C VAL A 279 4.86 -22.27 -1.57
N HIS A 280 5.22 -22.18 -0.30
CA HIS A 280 4.44 -22.77 0.78
C HIS A 280 3.11 -22.01 0.94
N LYS A 281 1.99 -22.74 1.08
CA LYS A 281 0.64 -22.16 1.09
C LYS A 281 0.44 -21.12 2.19
N GLU A 282 0.99 -21.35 3.38
CA GLU A 282 0.85 -20.44 4.52
C GLU A 282 1.92 -19.34 4.57
N THR A 283 3.21 -19.70 4.53
CA THR A 283 4.31 -18.73 4.71
C THR A 283 4.68 -17.98 3.43
N GLN A 284 4.24 -18.46 2.27
CA GLN A 284 4.62 -17.93 0.94
C GLN A 284 6.14 -18.01 0.67
N GLU A 285 6.88 -18.81 1.45
CA GLU A 285 8.31 -19.04 1.26
C GLU A 285 8.57 -20.03 0.13
N LEU A 286 9.70 -19.87 -0.55
CA LEU A 286 10.19 -20.83 -1.53
C LEU A 286 10.58 -22.15 -0.87
N LEU A 287 10.61 -23.21 -1.68
CA LEU A 287 11.41 -24.38 -1.34
C LEU A 287 12.86 -23.98 -1.04
N PRO A 288 13.60 -24.78 -0.24
CA PRO A 288 15.04 -24.65 -0.12
C PRO A 288 15.71 -24.47 -1.49
N ILE A 289 16.71 -23.59 -1.58
CA ILE A 289 17.22 -23.11 -2.87
C ILE A 289 17.69 -24.26 -3.78
N GLU A 290 18.29 -25.30 -3.21
CA GLU A 290 18.74 -26.47 -3.98
C GLU A 290 17.57 -27.22 -4.62
N ARG A 291 16.45 -27.35 -3.88
CA ARG A 291 15.21 -27.96 -4.39
C ARG A 291 14.51 -27.08 -5.39
N THR A 292 14.52 -25.77 -5.18
CA THR A 292 13.98 -24.80 -6.15
C THR A 292 14.70 -24.95 -7.49
N LEU A 293 16.03 -24.96 -7.48
CA LEU A 293 16.83 -25.13 -8.70
C LEU A 293 16.60 -26.49 -9.37
N ALA A 294 16.54 -27.58 -8.60
CA ALA A 294 16.24 -28.91 -9.14
C ALA A 294 14.85 -29.00 -9.78
N ALA A 295 13.83 -28.39 -9.14
CA ALA A 295 12.48 -28.31 -9.68
C ALA A 295 12.43 -27.49 -10.97
N MET A 296 13.12 -26.34 -11.01
CA MET A 296 13.22 -25.50 -12.22
C MET A 296 13.84 -26.27 -13.40
N GLU A 297 14.91 -27.03 -13.14
CA GLU A 297 15.58 -27.85 -14.16
C GLU A 297 14.68 -28.97 -14.69
N GLU A 298 13.95 -29.66 -13.81
CA GLU A 298 13.00 -30.70 -14.22
C GLU A 298 11.85 -30.13 -15.06
N VAL A 299 11.32 -28.96 -14.68
CA VAL A 299 10.31 -28.27 -15.48
C VAL A 299 10.88 -27.83 -16.82
N ALA A 300 12.12 -27.32 -16.87
CA ALA A 300 12.77 -26.90 -18.10
C ALA A 300 12.87 -28.05 -19.12
N LYS A 301 13.26 -29.26 -18.68
CA LYS A 301 13.31 -30.47 -19.52
C LYS A 301 11.95 -30.84 -20.10
N ARG A 302 10.88 -30.72 -19.30
CA ARG A 302 9.51 -30.98 -19.78
C ARG A 302 9.06 -29.91 -20.78
N VAL A 303 9.39 -28.64 -20.51
CA VAL A 303 9.08 -27.53 -21.42
C VAL A 303 9.82 -27.67 -22.76
N GLU A 304 11.01 -28.26 -22.79
CA GLU A 304 11.74 -28.55 -24.03
C GLU A 304 10.97 -29.51 -24.96
N VAL A 305 10.26 -30.48 -24.38
CA VAL A 305 9.52 -31.52 -25.13
C VAL A 305 8.07 -31.10 -25.41
N ASP A 306 7.35 -30.65 -24.38
CA ASP A 306 5.90 -30.44 -24.41
C ASP A 306 5.51 -28.95 -24.47
N GLY A 307 6.51 -28.05 -24.47
CA GLY A 307 6.31 -26.61 -24.46
C GLY A 307 5.87 -26.06 -23.10
N ILE A 308 5.54 -24.77 -23.06
CA ILE A 308 5.18 -24.06 -21.80
C ILE A 308 3.95 -24.64 -21.09
N GLN A 309 3.11 -25.39 -21.81
CA GLN A 309 1.92 -26.03 -21.24
C GLN A 309 2.30 -27.11 -20.20
N ALA A 310 3.49 -27.69 -20.31
CA ALA A 310 4.01 -28.66 -19.35
C ALA A 310 3.94 -28.17 -17.90
N TRP A 311 4.24 -26.88 -17.64
CA TRP A 311 4.15 -26.32 -16.29
C TRP A 311 2.71 -26.28 -15.76
N TRP A 312 1.76 -25.93 -16.62
CA TRP A 312 0.36 -25.78 -16.24
C TRP A 312 -0.28 -27.14 -15.96
N ASP A 313 0.07 -28.15 -16.76
CA ASP A 313 -0.47 -29.50 -16.66
C ASP A 313 0.24 -30.37 -15.60
N LEU A 314 1.44 -29.96 -15.16
CA LEU A 314 2.22 -30.65 -14.13
C LEU A 314 1.44 -30.82 -12.81
N ASP A 315 1.36 -32.06 -12.32
CA ASP A 315 0.98 -32.35 -10.93
C ASP A 315 2.18 -32.06 -10.00
N PRO A 316 2.04 -31.14 -9.01
CA PRO A 316 3.09 -30.87 -8.04
C PRO A 316 3.65 -32.12 -7.34
N LYS A 317 2.86 -33.20 -7.19
CA LYS A 317 3.31 -34.47 -6.59
C LYS A 317 4.45 -35.12 -7.34
N GLU A 318 4.55 -34.91 -8.65
CA GLU A 318 5.62 -35.48 -9.46
C GLU A 318 7.00 -34.87 -9.18
N ILE A 319 7.05 -33.62 -8.71
CA ILE A 319 8.30 -32.93 -8.36
C ILE A 319 8.51 -32.88 -6.85
N LEU A 320 7.44 -32.65 -6.07
CA LEU A 320 7.53 -32.38 -4.65
C LEU A 320 7.31 -33.61 -3.77
N GLY A 321 6.74 -34.70 -4.32
CA GLY A 321 6.40 -35.89 -3.55
C GLY A 321 5.44 -35.59 -2.40
N GLU A 322 5.81 -35.98 -1.19
CA GLU A 322 4.99 -35.83 0.03
C GLU A 322 4.75 -34.36 0.42
N ASP A 323 5.64 -33.45 0.02
CA ASP A 323 5.49 -32.02 0.35
C ASP A 323 4.43 -31.32 -0.51
N ALA A 324 3.95 -31.95 -1.59
CA ALA A 324 3.05 -31.31 -2.55
C ALA A 324 1.79 -30.71 -1.91
N ASP A 325 1.29 -31.28 -0.81
CA ASP A 325 0.10 -30.77 -0.13
C ASP A 325 0.36 -29.46 0.63
N GLN A 326 1.61 -29.13 0.95
CA GLN A 326 2.02 -27.91 1.66
C GLN A 326 2.37 -26.75 0.71
N TYR A 327 2.67 -27.04 -0.56
CA TYR A 327 3.13 -26.07 -1.54
C TYR A 327 2.13 -25.87 -2.69
N GLU A 328 2.22 -24.74 -3.36
CA GLU A 328 1.45 -24.42 -4.55
C GLU A 328 2.34 -23.87 -5.66
N LYS A 329 1.91 -24.10 -6.92
CA LYS A 329 2.57 -23.54 -8.09
C LYS A 329 2.35 -22.04 -8.13
N VAL A 330 3.43 -21.27 -8.35
CA VAL A 330 3.32 -19.85 -8.64
C VAL A 330 2.54 -19.67 -9.96
N PRO A 331 1.44 -18.89 -9.98
CA PRO A 331 0.62 -18.71 -11.17
C PRO A 331 1.16 -17.62 -12.11
N ASP A 332 2.30 -17.01 -11.76
CA ASP A 332 2.89 -15.90 -12.49
C ASP A 332 3.67 -16.35 -13.72
N THR A 333 3.73 -15.45 -14.71
CA THR A 333 4.61 -15.54 -15.87
C THR A 333 5.70 -14.48 -15.78
N LEU A 334 6.81 -14.69 -16.49
CA LEU A 334 7.88 -13.72 -16.60
C LEU A 334 7.47 -12.50 -17.43
N ASP A 335 8.10 -11.36 -17.12
CA ASP A 335 8.00 -10.13 -17.89
C ASP A 335 8.53 -10.35 -19.32
N VAL A 336 7.83 -9.83 -20.33
CA VAL A 336 8.22 -10.00 -21.74
C VAL A 336 9.60 -9.40 -22.08
N TRP A 337 10.06 -8.45 -21.26
CA TRP A 337 11.40 -7.89 -21.35
C TRP A 337 12.48 -8.87 -20.88
N PHE A 338 12.14 -9.81 -20.00
CA PHE A 338 13.02 -10.90 -19.59
C PHE A 338 13.20 -11.90 -20.74
N ASP A 339 12.11 -12.29 -21.39
CA ASP A 339 12.14 -13.20 -22.54
C ASP A 339 13.01 -12.63 -23.67
N SER A 340 12.76 -11.37 -24.05
CA SER A 340 13.55 -10.71 -25.10
C SER A 340 15.00 -10.47 -24.68
N GLY A 341 15.25 -10.14 -23.41
CA GLY A 341 16.60 -9.99 -22.85
C GLY A 341 17.42 -11.28 -22.81
N SER A 342 16.77 -12.45 -22.74
CA SER A 342 17.44 -13.75 -22.67
C SER A 342 17.79 -14.34 -24.05
N THR A 343 17.38 -13.69 -25.13
CA THR A 343 17.60 -14.18 -26.51
C THR A 343 19.08 -14.35 -26.87
N SER A 344 19.99 -13.59 -26.25
CA SER A 344 21.43 -13.73 -26.47
C SER A 344 21.99 -15.06 -25.96
N LEU A 345 21.31 -15.71 -25.01
CA LEU A 345 21.69 -17.01 -24.46
C LEU A 345 21.23 -18.18 -25.34
N LEU A 346 20.27 -17.95 -26.25
CA LEU A 346 19.76 -18.95 -27.19
C LEU A 346 20.65 -19.12 -28.42
N ARG A 347 21.75 -18.36 -28.53
CA ARG A 347 22.80 -18.55 -29.54
C ARG A 347 23.91 -19.40 -28.95
N GLY A 348 23.63 -20.68 -28.76
CA GLY A 348 24.60 -21.74 -28.47
C GLY A 348 24.63 -22.71 -29.64
#